data_AF-A0A7C2ZVZ9-F1
#
_entry.id   AF-A0A7C2ZVZ9-F1
#
_cell.length_a   1.000
_cell.length_b   1.000
_cell.length_c   1.000
_cell.angle_alpha   90.00
_cell.angle_beta   90.00
_cell.angle_gamma   90.00
#
_symmetry.space_group_name_H-M   'P 1'
#
loop_
_entity.id
_entity.type
_entity.pdbx_description
1 polymer ?
#
loop_
_entity_poly.entity_id
_entity_poly.type
_entity_poly.pdbx_seq_one_letter_code
_entity_poly.pdbx_strand_id
1 'polypeptide(L)'
;MKHWKALIGVIMLFFGLILCPCSKIEEHYTVPVTTTVGETIDTENEEAYYVEGNLTKGDHFLIEFSLGRLSSPMIPEGAGVNIKITSPDGNVTSQFVRIKWDPSGTRLVAMDEVRGVANCTGTYIVEETYHFFPLARLAIVKIDYVEKTRHPYFYLLPVGILLIALGIILIILSYFTSTKRRLPKKRRKSLRLRR
;
A
#
# COMPACT_ATOMS: atom_id res chain seq x y z
N MET A 1 -14.71 -47.02 -17.12
CA MET A 1 -14.84 -45.56 -16.90
C MET A 1 -15.51 -45.17 -15.56
N LYS A 2 -15.53 -45.98 -14.48
CA LYS A 2 -16.24 -45.62 -13.23
C LYS A 2 -15.39 -44.88 -12.17
N HIS A 3 -14.07 -44.96 -12.22
CA HIS A 3 -13.19 -44.43 -11.16
C HIS A 3 -12.75 -42.96 -11.33
N TRP A 4 -12.94 -42.39 -12.52
CA TRP A 4 -12.55 -41.00 -12.84
C TRP A 4 -13.20 -39.92 -11.95
N LYS A 5 -14.46 -40.10 -11.52
CA LYS A 5 -15.17 -39.14 -10.66
C LYS A 5 -14.55 -39.06 -9.26
N ALA A 6 -14.20 -40.22 -8.70
CA ALA A 6 -13.49 -40.29 -7.42
C ALA A 6 -12.08 -39.69 -7.53
N LEU A 7 -11.38 -39.95 -8.65
CA LEU A 7 -10.07 -39.36 -8.90
C LEU A 7 -10.13 -37.82 -8.98
N ILE A 8 -11.11 -37.27 -9.72
CA ILE A 8 -11.35 -35.82 -9.78
C ILE A 8 -11.66 -35.25 -8.40
N GLY A 9 -12.52 -35.92 -7.62
CA GLY A 9 -12.84 -35.49 -6.26
C GLY A 9 -11.63 -35.45 -5.32
N VAL A 10 -10.74 -36.44 -5.40
CA VAL A 10 -9.48 -36.46 -4.63
C VAL A 10 -8.56 -35.32 -5.07
N ILE A 11 -8.41 -35.07 -6.38
CA ILE A 11 -7.60 -33.97 -6.90
C ILE A 11 -8.13 -32.61 -6.41
N MET A 12 -9.45 -32.39 -6.45
CA MET A 12 -10.07 -31.15 -5.95
C MET A 12 -9.81 -30.95 -4.45
N LEU A 13 -9.82 -32.03 -3.66
CA LEU A 13 -9.53 -32.00 -2.23
C LEU A 13 -8.07 -31.59 -1.97
N PHE A 14 -7.12 -32.13 -2.74
CA PHE A 14 -5.71 -31.72 -2.68
C PHE A 14 -5.53 -30.23 -3.02
N PHE A 15 -6.14 -29.75 -4.11
CA PHE A 15 -6.06 -28.33 -4.47
C PHE A 15 -6.68 -27.41 -3.41
N GLY A 16 -7.83 -27.78 -2.86
CA GLY A 16 -8.45 -27.01 -1.79
C GLY A 16 -7.59 -26.96 -0.52
N LEU A 17 -6.94 -28.08 -0.15
CA LEU A 17 -6.01 -28.13 0.97
C LEU A 17 -4.72 -27.31 0.75
N ILE A 18 -4.30 -27.10 -0.49
CA ILE A 18 -3.16 -26.24 -0.83
C ILE A 18 -3.57 -24.76 -0.85
N LEU A 19 -4.76 -24.44 -1.37
CA LEU A 19 -5.23 -23.06 -1.51
C LEU A 19 -5.60 -22.41 -0.17
N CYS A 20 -6.16 -23.18 0.77
CA CYS A 20 -6.50 -22.69 2.11
C CYS A 20 -5.29 -22.08 2.86
N PRO A 21 -4.12 -22.73 3.00
CA PRO A 21 -2.96 -22.13 3.65
C PRO A 21 -2.36 -20.97 2.85
N CYS A 22 -2.42 -20.97 1.51
CA CYS A 22 -1.97 -19.84 0.71
C CYS A 22 -2.72 -18.53 1.02
N SER A 23 -3.98 -18.62 1.47
CA SER A 23 -4.75 -17.44 1.89
C SER A 23 -4.22 -16.75 3.16
N LYS A 24 -3.40 -17.44 3.95
CA LYS A 24 -2.77 -16.91 5.17
C LYS A 24 -1.40 -16.30 4.94
N ILE A 25 -0.91 -16.25 3.71
CA ILE A 25 0.36 -15.59 3.41
C ILE A 25 0.19 -14.10 3.72
N GLU A 26 1.00 -13.62 4.65
CA GLU A 26 1.08 -12.23 5.08
C GLU A 26 2.15 -11.52 4.26
N GLU A 27 1.76 -10.38 3.69
CA GLU A 27 2.69 -9.47 3.03
C GLU A 27 2.86 -8.25 3.93
N HIS A 28 4.10 -8.03 4.37
CA HIS A 28 4.50 -6.88 5.18
C HIS A 28 4.99 -5.77 4.24
N TYR A 29 4.43 -4.57 4.40
CA TYR A 29 4.87 -3.41 3.65
C TYR A 29 4.80 -2.16 4.52
N THR A 30 5.68 -1.21 4.25
CA THR A 30 5.75 0.07 4.98
C THR A 30 5.01 1.15 4.20
N VAL A 31 4.16 1.90 4.87
CA VAL A 31 3.47 3.06 4.30
C VAL A 31 3.96 4.34 4.98
N PRO A 32 4.36 5.38 4.23
CA PRO A 32 4.68 6.67 4.82
C PRO A 32 3.40 7.31 5.37
N VAL A 33 3.47 7.78 6.61
CA VAL A 33 2.45 8.59 7.27
C VAL A 33 3.07 9.93 7.58
N THR A 34 2.43 11.00 7.13
CA THR A 34 2.91 12.37 7.31
C THR A 34 2.18 13.06 8.45
N THR A 35 2.92 13.80 9.27
CA THR A 35 2.39 14.62 10.35
C THR A 35 3.02 16.00 10.30
N THR A 36 2.20 17.05 10.20
CA THR A 36 2.68 18.43 10.24
C THR A 36 3.14 18.78 11.66
N VAL A 37 4.41 19.12 11.83
CA VAL A 37 5.00 19.49 13.13
C VAL A 37 5.18 21.00 13.30
N GLY A 38 5.07 21.75 12.22
CA GLY A 38 5.07 23.21 12.21
C GLY A 38 4.44 23.70 10.91
N GLU A 39 3.64 24.75 10.97
CA GLU A 39 3.00 25.33 9.79
C GLU A 39 2.75 26.82 9.97
N THR A 40 3.03 27.57 8.92
CA THR A 40 2.68 28.98 8.77
C THR A 40 1.89 29.12 7.46
N ILE A 41 0.69 29.69 7.57
CA ILE A 41 -0.17 30.04 6.44
C ILE A 41 -0.29 31.55 6.45
N ASP A 42 0.09 32.19 5.36
CA ASP A 42 -0.16 33.62 5.23
C ASP A 42 -1.56 33.84 4.68
N THR A 43 -2.26 34.75 5.35
CA THR A 43 -3.58 35.19 4.91
C THR A 43 -3.52 36.60 4.34
N GLU A 44 -2.58 37.47 4.75
CA GLU A 44 -2.66 38.91 4.43
C GLU A 44 -1.33 39.71 4.50
N ASN A 45 -0.19 39.20 5.01
CA ASN A 45 1.00 40.02 5.29
C ASN A 45 2.28 39.43 4.67
N GLU A 46 2.87 40.20 3.76
CA GLU A 46 4.11 39.97 2.99
C GLU A 46 5.41 39.88 3.84
N GLU A 47 5.36 39.33 5.05
CA GLU A 47 6.53 39.13 5.91
C GLU A 47 7.17 37.75 5.67
N ALA A 48 8.48 37.66 5.90
CA ALA A 48 9.27 36.46 5.65
C ALA A 48 8.66 35.22 6.32
N TYR A 49 8.52 34.14 5.54
CA TYR A 49 7.92 32.89 6.03
C TYR A 49 8.89 32.19 6.98
N TYR A 50 8.43 32.04 8.21
CA TYR A 50 9.14 31.41 9.30
C TYR A 50 8.26 30.33 9.92
N VAL A 51 8.81 29.16 10.15
CA VAL A 51 8.12 28.08 10.86
C VAL A 51 9.08 27.30 11.76
N GLU A 52 8.58 26.95 12.93
CA GLU A 52 9.27 26.10 13.90
C GLU A 52 8.57 24.74 13.99
N GLY A 53 9.37 23.68 14.13
CA GLY A 53 8.85 22.33 14.31
C GLY A 53 9.80 21.48 15.12
N ASN A 54 9.26 20.77 16.11
CA ASN A 54 10.05 19.86 16.93
C ASN A 54 10.23 18.51 16.22
N LEU A 55 11.49 18.08 16.10
CA LEU A 55 11.85 16.78 15.55
C LEU A 55 12.78 16.03 16.52
N THR A 56 12.71 14.71 16.50
CA THR A 56 13.63 13.84 17.23
C THR A 56 14.75 13.40 16.32
N LYS A 57 15.96 13.24 16.85
CA LYS A 57 17.10 12.69 16.09
C LYS A 57 16.69 11.38 15.40
N GLY A 58 16.91 11.32 14.09
CA GLY A 58 16.55 10.18 13.25
C GLY A 58 15.17 10.29 12.60
N ASP A 59 14.33 11.25 12.99
CA ASP A 59 13.06 11.50 12.31
C ASP A 59 13.31 11.90 10.86
N HIS A 60 12.59 11.27 9.94
CA HIS A 60 12.51 11.73 8.57
C HIS A 60 11.55 12.91 8.50
N PHE A 61 11.90 13.94 7.75
CA PHE A 61 11.04 15.08 7.54
C PHE A 61 11.13 15.59 6.11
N LEU A 62 10.09 16.29 5.70
CA LEU A 62 10.04 17.06 4.48
C LEU A 62 9.63 18.49 4.79
N ILE A 63 10.13 19.45 4.01
CA ILE A 63 9.61 20.81 4.00
C ILE A 63 8.65 20.92 2.84
N GLU A 64 7.43 21.34 3.16
CA GLU A 64 6.38 21.62 2.19
C GLU A 64 6.18 23.12 2.11
N PHE A 65 6.03 23.64 0.90
CA PHE A 65 5.57 25.00 0.71
C PHE A 65 4.57 25.08 -0.43
N SER A 66 3.89 26.22 -0.54
CA SER A 66 3.05 26.51 -1.70
C SER A 66 3.14 27.99 -2.01
N LEU A 67 3.01 28.35 -3.29
CA LEU A 67 3.01 29.73 -3.71
C LEU A 67 1.58 30.29 -3.70
N GLY A 68 1.48 31.60 -3.48
CA GLY A 68 0.25 32.34 -3.69
C GLY A 68 -0.17 32.36 -5.17
N ARG A 69 -1.34 32.95 -5.42
CA ARG A 69 -1.75 33.25 -6.80
C ARG A 69 -0.84 34.36 -7.35
N LEU A 70 -0.18 34.10 -8.48
CA LEU A 70 0.53 35.14 -9.20
C LEU A 70 -0.44 35.98 -10.01
N SER A 71 -0.23 37.30 -9.95
CA SER A 71 -0.90 38.28 -10.79
C SER A 71 -0.33 38.32 -12.22
N SER A 72 0.88 37.78 -12.44
CA SER A 72 1.55 37.75 -13.75
C SER A 72 1.79 36.31 -14.24
N PRO A 73 1.52 36.01 -15.52
CA PRO A 73 1.73 34.68 -16.11
C PRO A 73 3.21 34.38 -16.43
N MET A 74 4.12 35.34 -16.25
CA MET A 74 5.52 35.18 -16.63
C MET A 74 6.39 34.90 -15.40
N ILE A 75 6.74 33.62 -15.21
CA ILE A 75 7.79 33.23 -14.28
C ILE A 75 9.15 33.45 -14.95
N PRO A 76 10.07 34.23 -14.37
CA PRO A 76 11.41 34.36 -14.91
C PRO A 76 12.15 33.02 -14.89
N GLU A 77 12.91 32.72 -15.94
CA GLU A 77 13.74 31.51 -15.97
C GLU A 77 14.68 31.49 -14.76
N GLY A 78 14.62 30.42 -13.97
CA GLY A 78 15.40 30.31 -12.74
C GLY A 78 14.71 30.83 -11.48
N ALA A 79 13.42 31.20 -11.54
CA ALA A 79 12.66 31.49 -10.33
C ALA A 79 12.65 30.29 -9.38
N GLY A 80 12.80 30.59 -8.10
CA GLY A 80 12.87 29.59 -7.07
C GLY A 80 12.74 30.20 -5.68
N VAL A 81 12.67 29.32 -4.70
CA VAL A 81 12.61 29.65 -3.28
C VAL A 81 13.88 29.11 -2.64
N ASN A 82 14.59 29.94 -1.88
CA ASN A 82 15.69 29.47 -1.06
C ASN A 82 15.21 29.18 0.35
N ILE A 83 15.15 27.88 0.68
CA ILE A 83 14.76 27.40 2.00
C ILE A 83 16.01 27.25 2.84
N LYS A 84 16.02 27.88 4.00
CA LYS A 84 17.06 27.75 5.01
C LYS A 84 16.48 26.97 6.19
N ILE A 85 17.15 25.88 6.54
CA ILE A 85 16.81 25.02 7.66
C ILE A 85 17.90 25.18 8.70
N THR A 86 17.54 25.61 9.89
CA THR A 86 18.45 25.73 11.03
C THR A 86 18.10 24.63 12.03
N SER A 87 19.06 23.76 12.29
CA SER A 87 18.94 22.70 13.30
C SER A 87 19.09 23.26 14.72
N PRO A 88 18.61 22.53 15.75
CA PRO A 88 18.78 22.90 17.16
C PRO A 88 20.22 23.21 17.57
N ASP A 89 21.20 22.55 16.96
CA ASP A 89 22.63 22.75 17.23
C ASP A 89 23.21 24.01 16.55
N GLY A 90 22.37 24.77 15.83
CA GLY A 90 22.78 25.95 15.07
C GLY A 90 23.36 25.64 13.69
N ASN A 91 23.43 24.37 13.27
CA ASN A 91 23.83 24.05 11.89
C ASN A 91 22.76 24.53 10.91
N VAL A 92 23.18 25.28 9.91
CA VAL A 92 22.32 25.83 8.86
C VAL A 92 22.56 25.10 7.56
N THR A 93 21.48 24.63 6.93
CA THR A 93 21.49 24.09 5.58
C THR A 93 20.54 24.91 4.71
N SER A 94 21.01 25.36 3.55
CA SER A 94 20.19 26.09 2.60
C SER A 94 20.04 25.30 1.31
N GLN A 95 18.82 25.26 0.78
CA GLN A 95 18.49 24.59 -0.46
C GLN A 95 17.66 25.50 -1.35
N PHE A 96 18.14 25.67 -2.58
CA PHE A 96 17.41 26.39 -3.61
C PHE A 96 16.47 25.45 -4.36
N VAL A 97 15.20 25.75 -4.30
CA VAL A 97 14.13 25.00 -4.95
C VAL A 97 13.65 25.74 -6.18
N ARG A 98 13.72 25.11 -7.35
CA ARG A 98 13.23 25.69 -8.61
C ARG A 98 11.73 25.51 -8.73
N ILE A 99 11.03 26.59 -9.03
CA ILE A 99 9.59 26.57 -9.29
C ILE A 99 9.40 26.15 -10.75
N LYS A 100 8.66 25.06 -10.97
CA LYS A 100 8.19 24.67 -12.30
C LYS A 100 6.80 25.28 -12.54
N TRP A 101 6.66 26.01 -13.64
CA TRP A 101 5.37 26.54 -14.09
C TRP A 101 4.49 25.41 -14.62
N ASP A 102 3.26 25.31 -14.12
CA ASP A 102 2.21 24.51 -14.74
C ASP A 102 1.32 25.41 -15.62
N PRO A 103 1.32 25.23 -16.96
CA PRO A 103 0.51 26.02 -17.88
C PRO A 103 -1.01 25.79 -17.74
N SER A 104 -1.46 24.84 -16.92
CA SER A 104 -2.89 24.64 -16.62
C SER A 104 -3.54 25.82 -15.86
N GLY A 105 -2.74 26.79 -15.40
CA GLY A 105 -3.18 28.14 -14.99
C GLY A 105 -4.03 28.22 -13.74
N THR A 106 -4.22 27.12 -13.00
CA THR A 106 -5.20 27.09 -11.89
C THR A 106 -4.59 27.41 -10.53
N ARG A 107 -3.29 27.18 -10.32
CA ARG A 107 -2.53 27.64 -9.13
C ARG A 107 -1.06 27.27 -9.32
N LEU A 108 -0.14 28.14 -8.91
CA LEU A 108 1.22 27.68 -8.67
C LEU A 108 1.28 27.04 -7.29
N VAL A 109 1.17 25.72 -7.25
CA VAL A 109 1.52 24.97 -6.05
C VAL A 109 2.91 24.40 -6.31
N ALA A 110 3.94 25.18 -5.97
CA ALA A 110 5.27 24.60 -5.82
C ALA A 110 5.30 23.85 -4.48
N MET A 111 4.64 22.69 -4.44
CA MET A 111 4.91 21.69 -3.41
C MET A 111 6.21 21.03 -3.81
N ASP A 112 7.33 21.58 -3.36
CA ASP A 112 8.57 20.81 -3.37
C ASP A 112 8.73 20.12 -2.03
N GLU A 113 9.33 18.94 -2.07
CA GLU A 113 9.59 18.09 -0.92
C GLU A 113 11.09 18.13 -0.64
N VAL A 114 11.56 19.11 0.14
CA VAL A 114 12.93 19.07 0.64
C VAL A 114 13.01 18.02 1.72
N ARG A 115 13.58 16.85 1.41
CA ARG A 115 13.67 15.72 2.33
C ARG A 115 14.95 15.78 3.16
N GLY A 116 14.80 15.49 4.45
CA GLY A 116 15.91 15.45 5.40
C GLY A 116 15.72 14.37 6.47
N VAL A 117 16.79 14.14 7.23
CA VAL A 117 16.78 13.34 8.46
C VAL A 117 17.29 14.23 9.59
N ALA A 118 16.53 14.32 10.67
CA ALA A 118 16.91 15.13 11.82
C ALA A 118 18.22 14.60 12.43
N ASN A 119 19.24 15.44 12.44
CA ASN A 119 20.57 15.13 12.99
C ASN A 119 20.61 15.21 14.53
N CYS A 120 19.71 15.97 15.13
CA CYS A 120 19.58 16.15 16.57
C CYS A 120 18.10 16.30 16.98
N THR A 121 17.84 16.20 18.29
CA THR A 121 16.49 16.36 18.84
C THR A 121 16.31 17.81 19.27
N GLY A 122 15.21 18.44 18.84
CA GLY A 122 14.85 19.78 19.26
C GLY A 122 14.02 20.53 18.22
N THR A 123 13.96 21.85 18.37
CA THR A 123 13.23 22.75 17.46
C THR A 123 14.07 23.05 16.23
N TYR A 124 13.59 22.63 15.08
CA TYR A 124 14.10 23.04 13.79
C TYR A 124 13.38 24.29 13.33
N ILE A 125 14.14 25.23 12.80
CA ILE A 125 13.65 26.48 12.25
C ILE A 125 13.76 26.40 10.73
N VAL A 126 12.69 26.73 10.04
CA VAL A 126 12.68 26.81 8.59
C VAL A 126 12.25 28.20 8.16
N GLU A 127 13.11 28.80 7.36
CA GLU A 127 13.02 30.18 6.91
C GLU A 127 13.08 30.20 5.39
N GLU A 128 12.21 31.00 4.79
CA GLU A 128 12.43 31.47 3.45
C GLU A 128 13.38 32.67 3.46
N THR A 129 14.45 32.62 2.65
CA THR A 129 15.47 33.69 2.61
C THR A 129 15.52 34.45 1.30
N TYR A 130 14.98 33.89 0.23
CA TYR A 130 14.93 34.53 -1.08
C TYR A 130 13.77 33.98 -1.89
N HIS A 131 12.92 34.87 -2.38
CA HIS A 131 11.81 34.51 -3.25
C HIS A 131 11.58 35.53 -4.36
N PHE A 132 11.18 35.03 -5.51
CA PHE A 132 10.60 35.87 -6.57
C PHE A 132 9.11 36.13 -6.34
N PHE A 133 8.46 35.33 -5.48
CA PHE A 133 7.01 35.29 -5.32
C PHE A 133 6.63 35.04 -3.85
N PRO A 134 5.51 35.62 -3.38
CA PRO A 134 5.03 35.33 -2.03
C PRO A 134 4.66 33.85 -1.93
N LEU A 135 5.12 33.19 -0.85
CA LEU A 135 4.56 31.92 -0.45
C LEU A 135 3.09 32.12 -0.05
N ALA A 136 2.39 31.02 0.23
CA ALA A 136 1.08 31.02 0.87
C ALA A 136 1.09 30.08 2.08
N ARG A 137 2.02 29.13 2.08
CA ARG A 137 2.18 28.13 3.13
C ARG A 137 3.63 27.69 3.18
N LEU A 138 4.15 27.55 4.40
CA LEU A 138 5.41 26.88 4.70
C LEU A 138 5.17 25.92 5.87
N ALA A 139 5.58 24.67 5.71
CA ALA A 139 5.32 23.63 6.70
C ALA A 139 6.50 22.67 6.84
N ILE A 140 6.71 22.20 8.06
CA ILE A 140 7.61 21.09 8.38
C ILE A 140 6.72 19.88 8.60
N VAL A 141 6.95 18.82 7.83
CA VAL A 141 6.15 17.61 7.86
C VAL A 141 7.05 16.44 8.22
N LYS A 142 6.80 15.82 9.36
CA LYS A 142 7.45 14.58 9.77
C LYS A 142 6.90 13.40 8.97
N ILE A 143 7.77 12.49 8.57
CA ILE A 143 7.44 11.26 7.85
C ILE A 143 7.74 10.08 8.78
N ASP A 144 6.70 9.38 9.18
CA ASP A 144 6.80 8.10 9.89
C ASP A 144 6.52 6.94 8.94
N TYR A 145 7.16 5.80 9.17
CA TYR A 145 6.90 4.58 8.41
C TYR A 145 6.11 3.61 9.28
N VAL A 146 4.86 3.40 8.93
CA VAL A 146 4.00 2.45 9.63
C VAL A 146 4.01 1.12 8.88
N GLU A 147 4.37 0.06 9.58
CA GLU A 147 4.26 -1.30 9.06
C GLU A 147 2.78 -1.68 8.96
N LYS A 148 2.36 -2.10 7.77
CA LYS A 148 1.03 -2.63 7.50
C LYS A 148 1.16 -4.05 6.98
N THR A 149 0.18 -4.88 7.36
CA THR A 149 0.03 -6.24 6.86
C THR A 149 -1.14 -6.30 5.90
N ARG A 150 -0.97 -7.04 4.80
CA ARG A 150 -2.06 -7.37 3.87
C ARG A 150 -2.05 -8.86 3.61
N HIS A 151 -3.25 -9.42 3.42
CA HIS A 151 -3.45 -10.79 2.95
C HIS A 151 -3.85 -10.76 1.47
N PRO A 152 -2.87 -10.70 0.54
CA PRO A 152 -3.16 -10.56 -0.89
C PRO A 152 -4.02 -11.70 -1.42
N TYR A 153 -3.92 -12.89 -0.82
CA TYR A 153 -4.61 -14.10 -1.24
C TYR A 153 -5.82 -14.49 -0.39
N PHE A 154 -6.38 -13.56 0.39
CA PHE A 154 -7.55 -13.85 1.24
C PHE A 154 -8.73 -14.46 0.44
N TYR A 155 -8.88 -14.06 -0.82
CA TYR A 155 -9.90 -14.60 -1.73
C TYR A 155 -9.72 -16.10 -2.07
N LEU A 156 -8.53 -16.69 -1.87
CA LEU A 156 -8.30 -18.11 -2.07
C LEU A 156 -8.93 -18.98 -0.98
N LEU A 157 -9.25 -18.40 0.19
CA LEU A 157 -9.88 -19.11 1.30
C LEU A 157 -11.28 -19.65 0.92
N PRO A 158 -12.25 -18.82 0.47
CA PRO A 158 -13.56 -19.33 0.05
C PRO A 158 -13.47 -20.28 -1.15
N VAL A 159 -12.53 -20.04 -2.07
CA VAL A 159 -12.29 -20.93 -3.24
C VAL A 159 -11.78 -22.30 -2.79
N GLY A 160 -10.83 -22.35 -1.86
CA GLY A 160 -10.30 -23.58 -1.28
C GLY A 160 -11.37 -24.39 -0.55
N ILE A 161 -12.20 -23.72 0.28
CA ILE A 161 -13.33 -24.36 0.97
C ILE A 161 -14.33 -24.95 -0.03
N LEU A 162 -14.66 -24.21 -1.09
CA LEU A 162 -15.58 -24.68 -2.12
C LEU A 162 -15.04 -25.94 -2.83
N LEU A 163 -13.75 -25.96 -3.18
CA LEU A 163 -13.11 -27.12 -3.81
C LEU A 163 -13.11 -28.36 -2.91
N ILE A 164 -12.87 -28.19 -1.61
CA ILE A 164 -12.96 -29.29 -0.64
C ILE A 164 -14.38 -29.84 -0.59
N ALA A 165 -15.39 -28.96 -0.47
CA ALA A 165 -16.80 -29.37 -0.41
C ALA A 165 -17.24 -30.13 -1.67
N LEU A 166 -16.90 -29.61 -2.86
CA LEU A 166 -17.20 -30.27 -4.14
C LEU A 166 -16.46 -31.61 -4.27
N GLY A 167 -15.19 -31.67 -3.84
CA GLY A 167 -14.39 -32.90 -3.84
C GLY A 167 -15.02 -34.00 -2.99
N ILE A 168 -15.44 -33.67 -1.75
CA ILE A 168 -16.13 -34.58 -0.84
C ILE A 168 -17.45 -35.08 -1.46
N ILE A 169 -18.27 -34.17 -2.02
CA ILE A 169 -19.54 -34.53 -2.66
C ILE A 169 -19.33 -35.52 -3.81
N LEU A 170 -18.32 -35.29 -4.66
CA LEU A 170 -18.00 -36.18 -5.79
C LEU A 170 -17.53 -37.57 -5.33
N ILE A 171 -16.73 -37.64 -4.27
CA ILE A 171 -16.29 -38.91 -3.67
C ILE A 171 -17.50 -39.70 -3.15
N ILE A 172 -18.38 -39.04 -2.40
CA ILE A 172 -19.61 -39.65 -1.85
C ILE A 172 -20.53 -40.14 -2.97
N LEU A 173 -20.82 -39.31 -3.97
CA LEU A 173 -21.65 -39.70 -5.13
C LEU A 173 -21.04 -40.87 -5.92
N SER A 174 -19.72 -40.89 -6.08
CA SER A 174 -19.03 -41.99 -6.75
C SER A 174 -19.14 -43.30 -5.96
N TYR A 175 -19.13 -43.23 -4.62
CA TYR A 175 -19.33 -44.40 -3.76
C TYR A 175 -20.75 -44.96 -3.92
N PHE A 176 -21.78 -44.11 -3.79
CA PHE A 176 -23.19 -44.53 -3.91
C PHE A 176 -23.58 -45.06 -5.29
N THR A 177 -22.96 -44.55 -6.37
CA THR A 177 -23.24 -45.03 -7.73
C THR A 177 -22.49 -46.33 -8.09
N SER A 178 -21.49 -46.73 -7.30
CA SER A 178 -20.68 -47.93 -7.53
C SER A 178 -21.33 -49.23 -7.02
N THR A 179 -22.23 -49.16 -6.03
CA THR A 179 -22.80 -50.31 -5.32
C THR A 179 -23.76 -51.19 -6.13
N LYS A 180 -24.09 -50.87 -7.39
CA LYS A 180 -24.77 -51.81 -8.31
C LYS A 180 -23.79 -52.80 -8.96
N ARG A 181 -23.13 -53.66 -8.18
CA ARG A 181 -22.62 -54.95 -8.70
C ARG A 181 -23.55 -56.04 -8.23
N ARG A 182 -24.52 -56.42 -9.08
CA ARG A 182 -25.25 -57.68 -8.91
C ARG A 182 -24.23 -58.81 -8.95
N LEU A 183 -24.00 -59.46 -7.82
CA LEU A 183 -23.27 -60.73 -7.76
C LEU A 183 -23.93 -61.70 -8.76
N PRO A 184 -23.18 -62.30 -9.70
CA PRO A 184 -23.76 -63.29 -10.59
C PRO A 184 -24.27 -64.46 -9.72
N LYS A 185 -25.59 -64.64 -9.71
CA LYS A 185 -26.25 -65.75 -9.00
C LYS A 185 -25.72 -67.04 -9.65
N LYS A 186 -24.83 -67.75 -8.95
CA LYS A 186 -24.23 -69.01 -9.41
C LYS A 186 -25.38 -70.00 -9.67
N ARG A 187 -25.73 -70.20 -10.94
CA ARG A 187 -26.82 -71.09 -11.38
C ARG A 187 -26.38 -72.52 -11.04
N ARG A 188 -26.91 -73.10 -9.96
CA ARG A 188 -26.76 -74.54 -9.70
C ARG A 188 -27.42 -75.28 -10.86
N LYS A 189 -26.63 -75.98 -11.68
CA LYS A 189 -27.15 -76.96 -12.64
C LYS A 189 -27.73 -78.10 -11.82
N SER A 190 -29.01 -78.42 -12.03
CA SER A 190 -29.60 -79.65 -11.50
C SER A 190 -28.96 -80.83 -12.24
N LEU A 191 -28.32 -81.72 -11.47
CA LEU A 191 -27.95 -83.04 -11.97
C LEU A 191 -29.24 -83.78 -12.30
N ARG A 192 -29.50 -84.02 -13.58
CA ARG A 192 -30.46 -85.02 -14.02
C ARG A 192 -29.92 -86.38 -13.58
N LEU A 193 -30.54 -86.99 -12.57
CA LEU A 193 -30.40 -88.43 -12.34
C LEU A 193 -31.07 -89.14 -13.52
N ARG A 194 -30.27 -89.87 -14.27
CA ARG A 194 -30.70 -90.82 -15.28
C ARG A 194 -30.77 -92.17 -14.59
N ARG A 195 -31.97 -92.69 -14.37
CA ARG A 195 -32.29 -94.12 -14.28
C ARG A 195 -33.74 -94.30 -14.66
#